data_AF-A0A4V4GZG7-F1
#
_entry.id   AF-A0A4V4GZG7-F1
#
_cell.length_a   1.000
_cell.length_b   1.000
_cell.length_c   1.000
_cell.angle_alpha   90.00
_cell.angle_beta   90.00
_cell.angle_gamma   90.00
#
_symmetry.space_group_name_H-M   'P 1'
#
loop_
_entity.id
_entity.type
_entity.pdbx_description
1 polymer ?
#
loop_
_entity_poly.entity_id
_entity_poly.type
_entity_poly.pdbx_seq_one_letter_code
_entity_poly.pdbx_strand_id
1 'polypeptide(L)'
;MNHIIREKRKLIFNGRIITPTIIRQLAKLFEEESFKPSDDFEKVITTIYSIDADDNSSYESQSTQIFESGEMIEKKVVTRINMRLNTFDNSKNIELQLSDSLKDDSTTNFILVSGEDTIWVNGITAKFNEVLNQSQKQVKAISFTEYCAFLAIIIFNIIYFRLFYSSFEKMHSDFYKLIFIVGIPIVSMIGFSNLGDYLKGLWPSVELQTGPGYLQIPMLKRKKLSWILSVIIIPLLLGFIYDILKSFFHIF
;
A
#
# COMPACT_ATOMS: atom_id res chain seq x y z
N MET A 1 -19.40 42.32 9.46
CA MET A 1 -19.02 41.04 8.81
C MET A 1 -18.85 40.02 9.92
N ASN A 2 -19.72 39.02 10.01
CA ASN A 2 -19.52 37.93 10.96
C ASN A 2 -18.43 37.02 10.42
N HIS A 3 -17.39 36.75 11.21
CA HIS A 3 -16.37 35.77 10.87
C HIS A 3 -17.00 34.38 10.99
N ILE A 4 -17.24 33.72 9.86
CA ILE A 4 -17.70 32.32 9.85
C ILE A 4 -16.48 31.44 10.14
N ILE A 5 -16.47 30.81 11.31
CA ILE A 5 -15.46 29.82 11.69
C ILE A 5 -15.93 28.46 11.18
N ARG A 6 -15.06 27.73 10.48
CA ARG A 6 -15.35 26.40 9.93
C ARG A 6 -14.43 25.37 10.57
N GLU A 7 -15.00 24.29 11.06
CA GLU A 7 -14.22 23.15 11.50
C GLU A 7 -13.77 22.32 10.30
N LYS A 8 -12.53 21.84 10.36
CA LYS A 8 -11.91 21.01 9.33
C LYS A 8 -11.25 19.81 10.00
N ARG A 9 -11.67 18.60 9.61
CA ARG A 9 -11.07 17.35 10.04
C ARG A 9 -10.53 16.57 8.86
N LYS A 10 -9.33 16.03 9.03
CA LYS A 10 -8.65 15.21 8.04
C LYS A 10 -8.38 13.85 8.64
N LEU A 11 -8.97 12.82 8.06
CA LEU A 11 -8.75 11.43 8.40
C LEU A 11 -7.76 10.84 7.39
N ILE A 12 -6.56 10.54 7.86
CA ILE A 12 -5.50 9.90 7.06
C ILE A 12 -5.55 8.40 7.35
N PHE A 13 -5.45 7.58 6.31
CA PHE A 13 -5.46 6.13 6.46
C PHE A 13 -4.45 5.49 5.51
N ASN A 14 -3.71 4.53 6.06
CA ASN A 14 -2.61 3.83 5.39
C ASN A 14 -2.62 2.36 5.81
N GLY A 15 -1.95 1.51 5.04
CA GLY A 15 -1.89 0.06 5.23
C GLY A 15 -3.26 -0.61 5.13
N ARG A 16 -4.10 -0.19 4.17
CA ARG A 16 -5.45 -0.76 3.97
C ARG A 16 -5.62 -1.29 2.56
N ILE A 17 -6.35 -2.38 2.45
CA ILE A 17 -6.82 -2.94 1.17
C ILE A 17 -8.26 -2.48 0.99
N ILE A 18 -8.49 -1.69 -0.04
CA ILE A 18 -9.78 -1.10 -0.36
C ILE A 18 -10.38 -1.86 -1.55
N THR A 19 -11.49 -2.54 -1.29
CA THR A 19 -12.22 -3.32 -2.29
C THR A 19 -13.36 -2.49 -2.91
N PRO A 20 -13.94 -2.93 -4.04
CA PRO A 20 -15.09 -2.25 -4.64
C PRO A 20 -16.26 -2.11 -3.68
N THR A 21 -16.47 -3.09 -2.78
CA THR A 21 -17.48 -3.03 -1.73
C THR A 21 -17.28 -1.84 -0.80
N ILE A 22 -16.05 -1.60 -0.34
CA ILE A 22 -15.74 -0.45 0.52
C ILE A 22 -15.92 0.86 -0.25
N ILE A 23 -15.50 0.92 -1.50
CA ILE A 23 -15.66 2.11 -2.36
C ILE A 23 -17.14 2.46 -2.54
N ARG A 24 -18.00 1.46 -2.79
CA ARG A 24 -19.46 1.66 -2.87
C ARG A 24 -20.07 2.15 -1.56
N GLN A 25 -19.64 1.59 -0.42
CA GLN A 25 -20.10 2.05 0.89
C GLN A 25 -19.69 3.51 1.15
N LEU A 26 -18.46 3.88 0.79
CA LEU A 26 -17.99 5.27 0.89
C LEU A 26 -18.81 6.18 -0.02
N ALA A 27 -19.01 5.79 -1.29
CA ALA A 27 -19.81 6.56 -2.25
C ALA A 27 -21.27 6.74 -1.78
N LYS A 28 -21.84 5.71 -1.15
CA LYS A 28 -23.18 5.77 -0.54
C LYS A 28 -23.27 6.82 0.56
N LEU A 29 -22.22 7.02 1.37
CA LEU A 29 -22.22 8.09 2.37
C LEU A 29 -22.27 9.50 1.75
N PHE A 30 -21.62 9.69 0.59
CA PHE A 30 -21.73 10.94 -0.18
C PHE A 30 -23.16 11.12 -0.71
N GLU A 31 -23.74 10.06 -1.25
CA GLU A 31 -25.09 10.07 -1.80
C GLU A 31 -26.14 10.37 -0.71
N GLU A 32 -26.05 9.70 0.44
CA GLU A 32 -26.91 9.93 1.61
C GLU A 32 -26.86 11.39 2.10
N GLU A 33 -25.68 12.03 2.09
CA GLU A 33 -25.59 13.45 2.44
C GLU A 33 -26.05 14.39 1.33
N SER A 34 -25.97 13.99 0.06
CA SER A 34 -26.47 14.78 -1.05
C SER A 34 -28.00 14.82 -1.12
N PHE A 35 -28.68 13.77 -0.67
CA PHE A 35 -30.14 13.66 -0.69
C PHE A 35 -30.84 14.13 0.58
N LYS A 36 -30.10 14.44 1.65
CA LYS A 36 -30.72 15.00 2.85
C LYS A 36 -31.28 16.38 2.51
N PRO A 37 -32.58 16.62 2.72
CA PRO A 37 -33.13 17.95 2.57
C PRO A 37 -32.37 18.86 3.55
N SER A 38 -31.64 19.84 3.03
CA SER A 38 -31.18 20.94 3.86
C SER A 38 -32.42 21.71 4.28
N ASP A 39 -32.53 22.02 5.58
CA ASP A 39 -33.61 22.88 6.10
C ASP A 39 -33.67 24.23 5.35
N ASP A 40 -32.56 24.64 4.71
CA ASP A 40 -32.52 25.65 3.66
C ASP A 40 -32.78 25.01 2.28
N PHE A 41 -34.00 25.16 1.77
CA PHE A 41 -34.45 24.66 0.45
C PHE A 41 -33.68 25.19 -0.78
N GLU A 42 -32.66 26.04 -0.60
CA GLU A 42 -31.92 26.70 -1.69
C GLU A 42 -30.47 26.23 -1.86
N LYS A 43 -29.93 25.39 -0.98
CA LYS A 43 -28.50 25.01 -1.07
C LYS A 43 -28.30 23.93 -2.14
N VAL A 44 -27.86 24.35 -3.32
CA VAL A 44 -27.41 23.45 -4.38
C VAL A 44 -26.19 22.66 -3.87
N ILE A 45 -26.31 21.34 -3.85
CA ILE A 45 -25.24 20.40 -3.51
C ILE A 45 -24.66 19.87 -4.82
N THR A 46 -23.34 19.97 -4.97
CA THR A 46 -22.61 19.43 -6.11
C THR A 46 -21.78 18.25 -5.65
N THR A 47 -21.99 17.10 -6.28
CA THR A 47 -21.20 15.89 -6.05
C THR A 47 -20.46 15.50 -7.32
N ILE A 48 -19.17 15.20 -7.20
CA ILE A 48 -18.30 14.80 -8.30
C ILE A 48 -17.54 13.55 -7.89
N TYR A 49 -17.62 12.53 -8.71
CA TYR A 49 -16.89 11.28 -8.60
C TYR A 49 -15.93 11.17 -9.78
N SER A 50 -14.68 10.79 -9.51
CA SER A 50 -13.64 10.65 -10.52
C SER A 50 -12.83 9.38 -10.27
N ILE A 51 -12.51 8.66 -11.35
CA ILE A 51 -11.74 7.43 -11.35
C ILE A 51 -10.63 7.56 -12.40
N ASP A 52 -9.38 7.35 -11.99
CA ASP A 52 -8.24 7.19 -12.89
C ASP A 52 -7.85 5.70 -12.95
N ALA A 53 -7.77 5.14 -14.16
CA ALA A 53 -7.37 3.76 -14.40
C ALA A 53 -5.87 3.66 -14.76
N ASP A 54 -5.32 2.45 -14.70
CA ASP A 54 -3.92 2.13 -15.01
C ASP A 54 -3.55 2.32 -16.48
N ASP A 55 -4.54 2.25 -17.37
CA ASP A 55 -4.42 2.48 -18.81
C ASP A 55 -4.45 3.97 -19.21
N ASN A 56 -4.30 4.88 -18.24
CA ASN A 56 -4.39 6.34 -18.38
C ASN A 56 -5.78 6.85 -18.83
N SER A 57 -6.83 6.04 -18.73
CA SER A 57 -8.19 6.55 -18.87
C SER A 57 -8.69 7.16 -17.56
N SER A 58 -9.43 8.26 -17.68
CA SER A 58 -10.08 8.94 -16.56
C SER A 58 -11.56 9.07 -16.84
N TYR A 59 -12.37 8.88 -15.81
CA TYR A 59 -13.83 8.93 -15.88
C TYR A 59 -14.36 9.83 -14.79
N GLU A 60 -15.34 10.67 -15.12
CA GLU A 60 -16.00 11.54 -14.16
C GLU A 60 -17.52 11.36 -14.24
N SER A 61 -18.18 11.43 -13.10
CA SER A 61 -19.63 11.30 -12.98
C SER A 61 -20.15 12.13 -11.80
N GLN A 62 -21.42 12.52 -11.88
CA GLN A 62 -22.14 13.12 -10.74
C GLN A 62 -22.96 12.07 -9.96
N SER A 63 -22.92 10.80 -10.39
CA SER A 63 -23.67 9.69 -9.80
C SER A 63 -22.74 8.57 -9.33
N THR A 64 -23.17 7.87 -8.27
CA THR A 64 -22.52 6.67 -7.73
C THR A 64 -22.51 5.47 -8.68
N GLN A 65 -23.28 5.54 -9.79
CA GLN A 65 -23.32 4.54 -10.85
C GLN A 65 -21.94 4.14 -11.37
N ILE A 66 -20.98 5.05 -11.40
CA ILE A 66 -19.60 4.76 -11.85
C ILE A 66 -18.90 3.66 -11.00
N PHE A 67 -19.39 3.42 -9.78
CA PHE A 67 -18.89 2.40 -8.85
C PHE A 67 -19.78 1.15 -8.78
N GLU A 68 -20.87 1.05 -9.55
CA GLU A 68 -21.78 -0.10 -9.49
C GLU A 68 -21.13 -1.41 -9.97
N SER A 69 -21.86 -2.52 -9.80
CA SER A 69 -21.37 -3.83 -10.26
C SER A 69 -21.44 -3.90 -11.78
N GLY A 70 -20.43 -4.46 -12.42
CA GLY A 70 -20.28 -4.46 -13.87
C GLY A 70 -19.74 -3.15 -14.47
N GLU A 71 -19.41 -2.15 -13.67
CA GLU A 71 -18.88 -0.87 -14.15
C GLU A 71 -17.35 -0.77 -14.10
N MET A 72 -16.81 0.44 -14.25
CA MET A 72 -15.38 0.70 -14.42
C MET A 72 -14.52 0.08 -13.31
N ILE A 73 -15.01 0.09 -12.07
CA ILE A 73 -14.32 -0.44 -10.89
C ILE A 73 -14.10 -1.97 -10.92
N GLU A 74 -14.91 -2.71 -11.69
CA GLU A 74 -14.77 -4.17 -11.86
C GLU A 74 -14.11 -4.53 -13.20
N LYS A 75 -14.17 -3.63 -14.19
CA LYS A 75 -13.61 -3.84 -15.53
C LYS A 75 -12.13 -3.46 -15.62
N LYS A 76 -11.69 -2.44 -14.87
CA LYS A 76 -10.33 -1.86 -14.96
C LYS A 76 -9.64 -1.82 -13.61
N VAL A 77 -8.31 -1.81 -13.64
CA VAL A 77 -7.50 -1.56 -12.46
C VAL A 77 -7.44 -0.05 -12.25
N VAL A 78 -8.03 0.40 -11.16
CA VAL A 78 -8.10 1.80 -10.74
C VAL A 78 -6.87 2.16 -9.93
N THR A 79 -6.21 3.25 -10.30
CA THR A 79 -5.04 3.81 -9.60
C THR A 79 -5.40 4.95 -8.66
N ARG A 80 -6.50 5.68 -8.95
CA ARG A 80 -6.98 6.76 -8.12
C ARG A 80 -8.50 6.88 -8.14
N ILE A 81 -9.08 7.22 -6.99
CA ILE A 81 -10.48 7.58 -6.85
C ILE A 81 -10.56 8.89 -6.09
N ASN A 82 -11.29 9.85 -6.65
CA ASN A 82 -11.63 11.09 -5.98
C ASN A 82 -13.14 11.19 -5.85
N MET A 83 -13.62 11.56 -4.68
CA MET A 83 -15.03 11.90 -4.45
C MET A 83 -15.07 13.25 -3.76
N ARG A 84 -15.92 14.16 -4.26
CA ARG A 84 -16.09 15.49 -3.68
C ARG A 84 -17.57 15.81 -3.58
N LEU A 85 -17.98 16.32 -2.44
CA LEU A 85 -19.29 16.92 -2.21
C LEU A 85 -19.07 18.31 -1.66
N ASN A 86 -19.64 19.31 -2.31
CA ASN A 86 -19.59 20.70 -1.90
C ASN A 86 -20.98 21.31 -1.97
N THR A 87 -21.35 22.10 -0.97
CA THR A 87 -22.47 23.03 -1.10
C THR A 87 -22.03 24.29 -1.83
N PHE A 88 -22.93 24.95 -2.55
CA PHE A 88 -22.61 26.19 -3.29
C PHE A 88 -22.07 27.32 -2.40
N ASP A 89 -22.61 27.44 -1.18
CA ASP A 89 -22.14 28.39 -0.16
C ASP A 89 -20.84 27.93 0.52
N ASN A 90 -20.32 26.77 0.14
CA ASN A 90 -19.23 26.06 0.80
C ASN A 90 -19.46 25.80 2.29
N SER A 91 -20.68 25.88 2.85
CA SER A 91 -20.93 25.58 4.26
C SER A 91 -20.61 24.12 4.64
N LYS A 92 -20.67 23.19 3.68
CA LYS A 92 -20.29 21.78 3.84
C LYS A 92 -19.39 21.34 2.68
N ASN A 93 -18.30 20.66 3.01
CA ASN A 93 -17.40 20.04 2.05
C ASN A 93 -16.92 18.69 2.58
N ILE A 94 -16.98 17.67 1.72
CA ILE A 94 -16.41 16.35 1.93
C ILE A 94 -15.53 16.06 0.71
N GLU A 95 -14.27 15.74 0.94
CA GLU A 95 -13.33 15.32 -0.09
C GLU A 95 -12.70 14.00 0.32
N LEU A 96 -12.75 13.02 -0.55
CA LEU A 96 -12.11 11.72 -0.39
C LEU A 96 -11.15 11.53 -1.55
N GLN A 97 -9.91 11.20 -1.22
CA GLN A 97 -8.89 10.85 -2.18
C GLN A 97 -8.30 9.50 -1.77
N LEU A 98 -8.36 8.56 -2.71
CA LEU A 98 -7.74 7.25 -2.63
C LEU A 98 -6.76 7.13 -3.79
N SER A 99 -5.51 6.78 -3.50
CA SER A 99 -4.50 6.58 -4.52
C SER A 99 -3.64 5.37 -4.18
N ASP A 100 -3.43 4.53 -5.19
CA ASP A 100 -2.46 3.44 -5.16
C ASP A 100 -1.03 4.00 -5.27
N SER A 101 -0.61 4.72 -4.23
CA SER A 101 0.67 5.40 -4.14
C SER A 101 1.61 4.63 -3.22
N LEU A 102 2.86 4.50 -3.64
CA LEU A 102 3.95 3.96 -2.82
C LEU A 102 4.34 4.91 -1.67
N LYS A 103 4.08 6.21 -1.82
CA LYS A 103 4.39 7.19 -0.79
C LYS A 103 3.30 7.17 0.28
N ASP A 104 3.70 6.81 1.50
CA ASP A 104 2.92 6.99 2.72
C ASP A 104 2.92 8.48 3.10
N ASP A 105 2.29 9.31 2.25
CA ASP A 105 2.09 10.73 2.52
C ASP A 105 0.60 11.00 2.76
N SER A 106 0.35 11.78 3.81
CA SER A 106 -0.93 12.35 4.21
C SER A 106 -1.68 13.07 3.09
N THR A 107 -1.00 13.43 2.00
CA THR A 107 -1.57 14.12 0.83
C THR A 107 -2.24 13.18 -0.17
N THR A 108 -1.95 11.88 -0.11
CA THR A 108 -2.37 10.93 -1.17
C THR A 108 -3.61 10.12 -0.83
N ASN A 109 -3.84 9.86 0.45
CA ASN A 109 -4.94 9.02 0.94
C ASN A 109 -5.57 9.68 2.16
N PHE A 110 -6.70 10.35 1.96
CA PHE A 110 -7.38 11.06 3.04
C PHE A 110 -8.87 11.21 2.77
N ILE A 111 -9.60 11.41 3.87
CA ILE A 111 -10.94 11.95 3.87
C ILE A 111 -10.90 13.27 4.63
N LEU A 112 -11.35 14.32 3.97
CA LEU A 112 -11.44 15.66 4.50
C LEU A 112 -12.91 16.01 4.66
N VAL A 113 -13.30 16.36 5.88
CA VAL A 113 -14.65 16.84 6.19
C VAL A 113 -14.51 18.25 6.75
N SER A 114 -15.27 19.18 6.20
CA SER A 114 -15.26 20.56 6.71
C SER A 114 -16.64 21.19 6.66
N GLY A 115 -17.02 21.88 7.73
CA GLY A 115 -18.30 22.57 7.79
C GLY A 115 -18.41 23.53 8.97
N GLU A 116 -19.52 24.26 9.01
CA GLU A 116 -19.83 25.20 10.08
C GLU A 116 -20.32 24.51 11.36
N ASP A 117 -21.01 23.36 11.21
CA ASP A 117 -21.50 22.56 12.34
C ASP A 117 -20.49 21.48 12.75
N THR A 118 -19.87 21.69 13.91
CA THR A 118 -18.97 20.74 14.58
C THR A 118 -19.57 19.36 14.79
N ILE A 119 -20.86 19.27 15.15
CA ILE A 119 -21.54 17.99 15.41
C ILE A 119 -21.66 17.21 14.10
N TRP A 120 -22.06 17.88 13.02
CA TRP A 120 -22.08 17.29 11.69
C TRP A 120 -20.69 16.82 11.24
N VAL A 121 -19.65 17.66 11.35
CA VAL A 121 -18.28 17.30 10.97
C VAL A 121 -17.82 16.03 11.71
N ASN A 122 -18.08 15.95 13.01
CA ASN A 122 -17.77 14.78 13.83
C ASN A 122 -18.54 13.53 13.42
N GLY A 123 -19.84 13.67 13.22
CA GLY A 123 -20.71 12.56 12.81
C GLY A 123 -20.31 11.97 11.47
N ILE A 124 -20.04 12.82 10.48
CA ILE A 124 -19.60 12.37 9.14
C ILE A 124 -18.22 11.73 9.21
N THR A 125 -17.26 12.35 9.92
CA THR A 125 -15.92 11.78 10.08
C THR A 125 -15.97 10.40 10.75
N ALA A 126 -16.84 10.20 11.75
CA ALA A 126 -17.01 8.93 12.44
C ALA A 126 -17.57 7.84 11.50
N LYS A 127 -18.60 8.16 10.69
CA LYS A 127 -19.16 7.22 9.70
C LYS A 127 -18.12 6.78 8.66
N PHE A 128 -17.34 7.71 8.13
CA PHE A 128 -16.26 7.38 7.21
C PHE A 128 -15.19 6.49 7.85
N ASN A 129 -14.80 6.79 9.09
CA ASN A 129 -13.86 5.98 9.83
C ASN A 129 -14.39 4.55 10.08
N GLU A 130 -15.69 4.41 10.37
CA GLU A 130 -16.34 3.11 10.56
C GLU A 130 -16.25 2.25 9.30
N VAL A 131 -16.63 2.80 8.14
CA VAL A 131 -16.53 2.10 6.84
C VAL A 131 -15.07 1.73 6.54
N LEU A 132 -14.13 2.65 6.75
CA LEU A 132 -12.70 2.35 6.55
C LEU A 132 -12.18 1.29 7.50
N ASN A 133 -12.71 1.17 8.71
CA ASN A 133 -12.29 0.14 9.65
C ASN A 133 -12.76 -1.26 9.26
N GLN A 134 -13.80 -1.38 8.43
CA GLN A 134 -14.23 -2.64 7.83
C GLN A 134 -13.26 -3.12 6.73
N SER A 135 -12.41 -2.23 6.20
CA SER A 135 -11.40 -2.61 5.21
C SER A 135 -10.31 -3.52 5.81
N GLN A 136 -9.84 -4.47 4.99
CA GLN A 136 -8.79 -5.38 5.40
C GLN A 136 -7.48 -4.63 5.65
N LYS A 137 -6.82 -4.94 6.77
CA LYS A 137 -5.48 -4.41 7.04
C LYS A 137 -4.50 -5.06 6.09
N GLN A 138 -3.72 -4.24 5.38
CA GLN A 138 -2.58 -4.72 4.62
C GLN A 138 -1.50 -5.12 5.62
N VAL A 139 -1.09 -6.38 5.60
CA VAL A 139 0.04 -6.83 6.41
C VAL A 139 1.30 -6.18 5.82
N LYS A 140 1.80 -5.12 6.48
CA LYS A 140 3.09 -4.50 6.16
C LYS A 140 4.22 -5.46 6.54
N ALA A 141 4.36 -6.53 5.76
CA ALA A 141 5.49 -7.47 5.88
C ALA A 141 6.82 -6.81 5.48
N ILE A 142 6.79 -5.60 4.91
CA ILE A 142 7.95 -4.88 4.37
C ILE A 142 9.10 -4.82 5.38
N SER A 143 8.86 -4.37 6.61
CA SER A 143 9.92 -4.24 7.62
C SER A 143 10.53 -5.60 7.94
N PHE A 144 9.70 -6.62 8.14
CA PHE A 144 10.17 -7.99 8.35
C PHE A 144 10.93 -8.52 7.13
N THR A 145 10.49 -8.23 5.91
CA THR A 145 11.15 -8.68 4.68
C THR A 145 12.50 -8.01 4.46
N GLU A 146 12.67 -6.75 4.84
CA GLU A 146 13.96 -6.06 4.79
C GLU A 146 14.97 -6.72 5.72
N TYR A 147 14.58 -6.99 6.97
CA TYR A 147 15.43 -7.70 7.92
C TYR A 147 15.74 -9.13 7.47
N CYS A 148 14.74 -9.88 6.98
CA CYS A 148 14.93 -11.24 6.48
C CYS A 148 15.85 -11.27 5.26
N ALA A 149 15.70 -10.33 4.32
CA ALA A 149 16.54 -10.28 3.14
C ALA A 149 17.97 -9.82 3.49
N PHE A 150 18.14 -8.87 4.42
CA PHE A 150 19.46 -8.52 4.96
C PHE A 150 20.15 -9.72 5.63
N LEU A 151 19.41 -10.46 6.46
CA LEU A 151 19.91 -11.69 7.09
C LEU A 151 20.27 -12.74 6.04
N ALA A 152 19.45 -12.91 5.01
CA ALA A 152 19.72 -13.83 3.92
C ALA A 152 21.01 -13.49 3.16
N ILE A 153 21.37 -12.21 3.05
CA ILE A 153 22.64 -11.78 2.44
C ILE A 153 23.82 -12.06 3.35
N ILE A 154 23.69 -11.84 4.66
CA ILE A 154 24.73 -12.23 5.60
C ILE A 154 24.98 -13.74 5.49
N ILE A 155 23.91 -14.53 5.54
CA ILE A 155 23.98 -15.99 5.41
C ILE A 155 24.59 -16.38 4.06
N PHE A 156 24.16 -15.74 2.96
CA PHE A 156 24.71 -15.97 1.63
C PHE A 156 26.22 -15.71 1.59
N ASN A 157 26.69 -14.59 2.14
CA ASN A 157 28.11 -14.27 2.19
C ASN A 157 28.89 -15.28 3.05
N ILE A 158 28.35 -15.69 4.21
CA ILE A 158 28.98 -16.72 5.06
C ILE A 158 29.10 -18.05 4.31
N ILE A 159 28.03 -18.51 3.68
CA ILE A 159 28.02 -19.76 2.90
C ILE A 159 28.97 -19.66 1.71
N TYR A 160 28.93 -18.54 1.00
CA TYR A 160 29.81 -18.24 -0.12
C TYR A 160 31.29 -18.32 0.31
N PHE A 161 31.67 -17.64 1.40
CA PHE A 161 33.03 -17.71 1.93
C PHE A 161 33.40 -19.14 2.32
N ARG A 162 32.52 -19.86 3.03
CA ARG A 162 32.76 -21.25 3.44
C ARG A 162 33.03 -22.17 2.25
N LEU A 163 32.24 -22.05 1.17
CA LEU A 163 32.37 -22.90 -0.01
C LEU A 163 33.62 -22.58 -0.84
N PHE A 164 33.95 -21.29 -0.97
CA PHE A 164 35.02 -20.85 -1.86
C PHE A 164 36.36 -20.57 -1.16
N TYR A 165 36.44 -20.71 0.17
CA TYR A 165 37.65 -20.46 0.95
C TYR A 165 38.86 -21.27 0.43
N SER A 166 38.68 -22.57 0.18
CA SER A 166 39.75 -23.44 -0.33
C SER A 166 40.24 -23.01 -1.72
N SER A 167 39.32 -22.60 -2.59
CA SER A 167 39.66 -22.10 -3.93
C SER A 167 40.38 -20.76 -3.85
N PHE A 168 39.97 -19.91 -2.91
CA PHE A 168 40.57 -18.61 -2.64
C PHE A 168 42.03 -18.72 -2.18
N GLU A 169 42.33 -19.61 -1.24
CA GLU A 169 43.71 -19.77 -0.73
C GLU A 169 44.69 -20.17 -1.84
N LYS A 170 44.21 -20.96 -2.81
CA LYS A 170 45.01 -21.44 -3.94
C LYS A 170 45.24 -20.39 -5.03
N MET A 171 44.57 -19.23 -4.99
CA MET A 171 44.79 -18.18 -5.98
C MET A 171 46.17 -17.55 -5.82
N HIS A 172 46.88 -17.35 -6.93
CA HIS A 172 48.25 -16.84 -6.89
C HIS A 172 48.33 -15.30 -6.86
N SER A 173 47.25 -14.61 -7.20
CA SER A 173 47.23 -13.15 -7.33
C SER A 173 46.37 -12.51 -6.25
N ASP A 174 46.98 -11.61 -5.49
CA ASP A 174 46.34 -10.89 -4.37
C ASP A 174 45.22 -9.96 -4.83
N PHE A 175 45.25 -9.49 -6.07
CA PHE A 175 44.20 -8.66 -6.64
C PHE A 175 42.87 -9.43 -6.77
N TYR A 176 42.91 -10.65 -7.33
CA TYR A 176 41.71 -11.48 -7.43
C TYR A 176 41.21 -11.91 -6.05
N LYS A 177 42.12 -12.21 -5.12
CA LYS A 177 41.77 -12.45 -3.72
C LYS A 177 40.97 -11.30 -3.12
N LEU A 178 41.46 -10.07 -3.31
CA LEU A 178 40.79 -8.87 -2.82
C LEU A 178 39.40 -8.67 -3.46
N ILE A 179 39.25 -8.89 -4.76
CA ILE A 179 37.94 -8.85 -5.42
C ILE A 179 36.98 -9.90 -4.85
N PHE A 180 37.45 -11.11 -4.59
CA PHE A 180 36.61 -12.17 -4.05
C PHE A 180 36.19 -11.93 -2.60
N ILE A 181 37.10 -11.38 -1.76
CA ILE A 181 36.79 -11.06 -0.36
C ILE A 181 35.94 -9.80 -0.23
N VAL A 182 36.24 -8.75 -0.99
CA VAL A 182 35.63 -7.44 -0.78
C VAL A 182 34.60 -7.12 -1.86
N GLY A 183 34.93 -7.40 -3.12
CA GLY A 183 34.08 -7.09 -4.27
C GLY A 183 32.74 -7.83 -4.23
N ILE A 184 32.73 -9.14 -3.95
CA ILE A 184 31.50 -9.93 -3.95
C ILE A 184 30.53 -9.52 -2.83
N PRO A 185 30.98 -9.32 -1.57
CA PRO A 185 30.11 -8.75 -0.54
C PRO A 185 29.56 -7.38 -0.92
N ILE A 186 30.37 -6.48 -1.49
CA ILE A 186 29.91 -5.17 -1.95
C ILE A 186 28.83 -5.32 -3.04
N VAL A 187 29.06 -6.16 -4.04
CA VAL A 187 28.08 -6.42 -5.11
C VAL A 187 26.78 -6.99 -4.53
N SER A 188 26.89 -7.90 -3.54
CA SER A 188 25.72 -8.45 -2.87
C SER A 188 24.91 -7.39 -2.10
N MET A 189 25.59 -6.44 -1.44
CA MET A 189 24.95 -5.31 -0.76
C MET A 189 24.29 -4.33 -1.75
N ILE A 190 24.89 -4.07 -2.90
CA ILE A 190 24.28 -3.23 -3.95
C ILE A 190 23.03 -3.92 -4.51
N GLY A 191 23.13 -5.21 -4.83
CA GLY A 191 21.99 -6.01 -5.28
C GLY A 191 20.84 -6.01 -4.26
N PHE A 192 21.16 -6.01 -2.97
CA PHE A 192 20.18 -5.92 -1.89
C PHE A 192 19.39 -4.63 -1.89
N SER A 193 20.06 -3.48 -2.01
CA SER A 193 19.39 -2.18 -1.97
C SER A 193 18.32 -2.11 -3.06
N ASN A 194 18.67 -2.55 -4.27
CA ASN A 194 17.75 -2.59 -5.41
C ASN A 194 16.58 -3.55 -5.16
N LEU A 195 16.83 -4.71 -4.54
CA LEU A 195 15.78 -5.65 -4.16
C LEU A 195 14.86 -5.06 -3.09
N GLY A 196 15.40 -4.35 -2.10
CA GLY A 196 14.64 -3.69 -1.05
C GLY A 196 13.67 -2.65 -1.63
N ASP A 197 14.13 -1.81 -2.55
CA ASP A 197 13.27 -0.82 -3.21
C ASP A 197 12.20 -1.48 -4.09
N TYR A 198 12.56 -2.56 -4.79
CA TYR A 198 11.59 -3.37 -5.54
C TYR A 198 10.51 -3.96 -4.62
N LEU A 199 10.92 -4.51 -3.47
CA LEU A 199 10.01 -5.10 -2.49
C LEU A 199 9.09 -4.04 -1.89
N LYS A 200 9.58 -2.86 -1.51
CA LYS A 200 8.74 -1.74 -1.07
C LYS A 200 7.68 -1.37 -2.11
N GLY A 201 8.04 -1.43 -3.39
CA GLY A 201 7.12 -1.23 -4.52
C GLY A 201 5.94 -2.22 -4.58
N LEU A 202 5.99 -3.34 -3.87
CA LEU A 202 4.91 -4.33 -3.84
C LEU A 202 3.84 -4.05 -2.79
N TRP A 203 4.08 -3.15 -1.83
CA TRP A 203 3.14 -2.80 -0.76
C TRP A 203 2.87 -1.29 -0.77
N PRO A 204 1.96 -0.83 -1.63
CA PRO A 204 1.52 0.57 -1.62
C PRO A 204 0.84 0.92 -0.30
N SER A 205 0.79 2.22 0.02
CA SER A 205 0.19 2.68 1.28
C SER A 205 -1.29 2.31 1.37
N VAL A 206 -2.03 2.46 0.28
CA VAL A 206 -3.40 1.98 0.14
C VAL A 206 -3.46 1.16 -1.13
N GLU A 207 -3.98 -0.06 -1.04
CA GLU A 207 -4.10 -0.95 -2.18
C GLU A 207 -5.54 -0.97 -2.68
N LEU A 208 -5.74 -0.55 -3.93
CA LEU A 208 -7.03 -0.59 -4.61
C LEU A 208 -7.21 -1.93 -5.33
N GLN A 209 -7.99 -2.85 -4.75
CA GLN A 209 -8.26 -4.16 -5.35
C GLN A 209 -9.45 -4.10 -6.31
N THR A 210 -9.27 -3.36 -7.40
CA THR A 210 -10.27 -3.15 -8.45
C THR A 210 -9.92 -3.96 -9.70
N GLY A 211 -10.88 -4.09 -10.61
CA GLY A 211 -10.70 -4.84 -11.85
C GLY A 211 -10.62 -6.36 -11.68
N PRO A 212 -10.39 -7.09 -12.79
CA PRO A 212 -10.17 -8.52 -12.76
C PRO A 212 -8.90 -8.90 -11.98
N GLY A 213 -8.98 -9.93 -11.14
CA GLY A 213 -7.88 -10.32 -10.24
C GLY A 213 -6.56 -10.68 -10.96
N TYR A 214 -6.60 -11.06 -12.24
CA TYR A 214 -5.39 -11.34 -13.03
C TYR A 214 -4.63 -10.07 -13.47
N LEU A 215 -5.28 -8.89 -13.46
CA LEU A 215 -4.65 -7.60 -13.74
C LEU A 215 -4.06 -6.95 -12.49
N GLN A 216 -4.34 -7.46 -11.30
CA GLN A 216 -3.81 -6.96 -10.03
C GLN A 216 -2.36 -7.43 -9.82
N ILE A 217 -1.44 -6.87 -10.62
CA ILE A 217 -0.02 -7.24 -10.67
C ILE A 217 0.65 -7.25 -9.29
N PRO A 218 0.46 -6.23 -8.41
CA PRO A 218 1.10 -6.22 -7.09
C PRO A 218 0.71 -7.43 -6.23
N MET A 219 -0.58 -7.79 -6.22
CA MET A 219 -1.08 -8.95 -5.48
C MET A 219 -0.45 -10.26 -5.98
N LEU A 220 -0.40 -10.45 -7.31
CA LEU A 220 0.21 -11.64 -7.92
C LEU A 220 1.71 -11.73 -7.61
N LYS A 221 2.43 -10.61 -7.65
CA LYS A 221 3.86 -10.55 -7.30
C LYS A 221 4.11 -10.91 -5.84
N ARG A 222 3.30 -10.41 -4.90
CA ARG A 222 3.41 -10.77 -3.47
C ARG A 222 3.14 -12.26 -3.24
N LYS A 223 2.17 -12.86 -3.93
CA LYS A 223 1.91 -14.30 -3.85
C LYS A 223 3.11 -15.13 -4.35
N LYS A 224 3.71 -14.73 -5.49
CA LYS A 224 4.94 -15.37 -6.00
C LYS A 224 6.10 -15.22 -5.02
N LEU A 225 6.27 -14.03 -4.43
CA LEU A 225 7.31 -13.78 -3.43
C LEU A 225 7.13 -14.66 -2.18
N SER A 226 5.90 -14.77 -1.66
CA SER A 226 5.59 -15.65 -0.54
C SER A 226 5.96 -17.11 -0.84
N TRP A 227 5.69 -17.57 -2.07
CA TRP A 227 6.09 -18.90 -2.52
C TRP A 227 7.63 -19.05 -2.58
N ILE A 228 8.34 -18.08 -3.14
CA ILE A 228 9.82 -18.07 -3.18
C ILE A 228 10.40 -18.12 -1.76
N LEU A 229 9.88 -17.28 -0.86
CA LEU A 229 10.28 -17.27 0.55
C LEU A 229 10.07 -18.65 1.20
N SER A 230 8.93 -19.27 0.95
CA SER A 230 8.59 -20.57 1.54
C SER A 230 9.41 -21.74 0.98
N VAL A 231 9.75 -21.72 -0.30
CA VAL A 231 10.44 -22.84 -0.97
C VAL A 231 11.96 -22.74 -0.87
N ILE A 232 12.51 -21.53 -0.87
CA ILE A 232 13.97 -21.33 -0.90
C ILE A 232 14.48 -20.89 0.47
N ILE A 233 13.92 -19.82 1.03
CA ILE A 233 14.50 -19.17 2.21
C ILE A 233 14.26 -19.99 3.47
N ILE A 234 13.05 -20.55 3.67
CA ILE A 234 12.76 -21.38 4.85
C ILE A 234 13.67 -22.62 4.92
N PRO A 235 13.83 -23.46 3.88
CA PRO A 235 14.73 -24.61 3.95
C PRO A 235 16.20 -24.23 4.19
N LEU A 236 16.68 -23.13 3.61
CA LEU A 236 18.03 -22.64 3.85
C LEU A 236 18.23 -22.21 5.31
N LEU A 237 17.26 -21.50 5.90
CA LEU A 237 17.30 -21.11 7.31
C LEU A 237 17.26 -22.33 8.23
N LEU A 238 16.42 -23.33 7.93
CA LEU A 238 16.36 -24.56 8.70
C LEU A 238 17.68 -25.35 8.63
N GLY A 239 18.29 -25.45 7.45
CA GLY A 239 19.61 -26.06 7.28
C GLY A 239 20.69 -25.33 8.07
N PHE A 240 20.67 -24.00 8.05
CA PHE A 240 21.61 -23.19 8.83
C PHE A 240 21.44 -23.36 10.34
N ILE A 241 20.20 -23.36 10.83
CA ILE A 241 19.89 -23.62 12.25
C ILE A 241 20.36 -25.02 12.64
N TYR A 242 20.12 -26.02 11.79
CA TYR A 242 20.58 -27.38 12.03
C TYR A 242 22.11 -27.46 12.15
N ASP A 243 22.86 -26.82 11.24
CA ASP A 243 24.33 -26.76 11.29
C ASP A 243 24.84 -26.11 12.59
N ILE A 244 24.21 -25.02 13.05
CA ILE A 244 24.56 -24.36 14.32
C ILE A 244 24.32 -25.31 15.50
N LEU A 245 23.13 -25.92 15.57
CA LEU A 245 22.80 -26.84 16.64
C LEU A 245 23.75 -28.05 16.66
N LYS A 246 24.06 -28.61 15.48
CA LYS A 246 25.01 -29.71 15.35
C LYS A 246 26.40 -29.34 15.90
N SER A 247 26.89 -28.15 15.53
CA SER A 247 28.18 -27.63 16.00
C SER A 247 28.18 -27.41 17.52
N PHE A 248 27.12 -26.82 18.08
CA PHE A 248 27.03 -26.49 19.49
C PHE A 248 26.93 -27.73 20.39
N PHE A 249 26.19 -28.75 19.95
CA PHE A 249 25.96 -29.96 20.75
C PHE A 249 26.99 -31.07 20.50
N HIS A 250 28.00 -30.87 19.64
CA HIS A 250 28.96 -31.91 19.24
C HIS A 250 28.28 -33.23 18.82
N ILE A 251 27.11 -33.15 18.21
CA ILE A 251 26.41 -34.31 17.68
C ILE A 251 27.15 -34.70 16.40
N PHE A 252 27.87 -35.82 16.43
CA PHE A 252 28.72 -36.32 15.34
C PHE A 252 27.94 -36.54 14.03
#